data_AF-C7N091-F1
#
_entry.id   AF-C7N091-F1
#
_cell.length_a   1.000
_cell.length_b   1.000
_cell.length_c   1.000
_cell.angle_alpha   90.00
_cell.angle_beta   90.00
_cell.angle_gamma   90.00
#
_symmetry.space_group_name_H-M   'P 1'
#
loop_
_entity.id
_entity.type
_entity.pdbx_description
1 polymer ?
#
loop_
_entity_poly.entity_id
_entity_poly.type
_entity_poly.pdbx_seq_one_letter_code
_entity_poly.pdbx_strand_id
1 'polypeptide(L)'
;MTNIEHRRDPTSLALRAISERECARFRNRNLRQPGKGRRVHAVELREWIGGLKMPTPACHQPVDPVSLAGGSEAVTQRVDCERCLTRDPNPFTPLTVIDGGQLTLDFDTDDDSCGDTAER
;
A
#
# COMPACT_ATOMS: atom_id res chain seq x y z
N MET A 1 -19.65 -25.79 15.47
CA MET A 1 -18.94 -25.25 14.29
C MET A 1 -19.69 -24.03 13.83
N THR A 2 -19.36 -22.86 14.36
CA THR A 2 -20.00 -21.59 13.99
C THR A 2 -19.44 -21.16 12.64
N ASN A 3 -20.28 -21.23 11.62
CA ASN A 3 -20.00 -20.75 10.29
C ASN A 3 -19.96 -19.21 10.37
N ILE A 4 -18.76 -18.64 10.54
CA ILE A 4 -18.56 -17.19 10.47
C ILE A 4 -18.71 -16.84 9.00
N GLU A 5 -19.93 -16.57 8.58
CA GLU A 5 -20.18 -15.95 7.28
C GLU A 5 -19.41 -14.63 7.25
N HIS A 6 -18.31 -14.63 6.50
CA HIS A 6 -17.55 -13.45 6.13
C HIS A 6 -18.42 -12.59 5.22
N ARG A 7 -19.45 -11.94 5.80
CA ARG A 7 -20.26 -10.94 5.13
C ARG A 7 -19.31 -9.82 4.77
N ARG A 8 -18.84 -9.81 3.50
CA ARG A 8 -17.92 -8.84 2.92
C ARG A 8 -18.27 -7.46 3.47
N ASP A 9 -17.42 -6.94 4.34
CA ASP A 9 -17.70 -5.66 4.97
C ASP A 9 -17.67 -4.58 3.89
N PRO A 10 -18.57 -3.58 3.98
CA PRO A 10 -18.72 -2.58 2.94
C PRO A 10 -17.44 -1.75 2.74
N THR A 11 -16.62 -1.60 3.78
CA THR A 11 -15.35 -0.87 3.72
C THR A 11 -14.33 -1.61 2.86
N SER A 12 -14.12 -2.91 3.08
CA SER A 12 -13.22 -3.73 2.27
C SER A 12 -13.65 -3.77 0.80
N LEU A 13 -14.96 -3.81 0.54
CA LEU A 13 -15.49 -3.70 -0.83
C LEU A 13 -15.14 -2.35 -1.47
N ALA A 14 -15.32 -1.25 -0.74
CA ALA A 14 -14.98 0.08 -1.23
C ALA A 14 -13.48 0.23 -1.49
N LEU A 15 -12.63 -0.23 -0.57
CA LEU A 15 -11.17 -0.20 -0.71
C LEU A 15 -10.71 -1.02 -1.91
N ARG A 16 -11.28 -2.21 -2.10
CA ARG A 16 -11.01 -3.06 -3.26
C ARG A 16 -11.39 -2.36 -4.57
N ALA A 17 -12.56 -1.74 -4.62
CA ALA A 17 -13.01 -1.02 -5.81
C ALA A 17 -12.08 0.17 -6.15
N ILE A 18 -11.60 0.90 -5.13
CA ILE A 18 -10.59 1.95 -5.31
C ILE A 18 -9.29 1.35 -5.85
N SER A 19 -8.85 0.23 -5.27
CA SER A 19 -7.62 -0.46 -5.67
C SER A 19 -7.65 -0.85 -7.15
N GLU A 20 -8.70 -1.56 -7.55
CA GLU A 20 -8.89 -2.03 -8.92
C GLU A 20 -8.99 -0.85 -9.91
N ARG A 21 -9.75 0.19 -9.55
CA ARG A 21 -9.93 1.38 -10.38
C ARG A 21 -8.61 2.11 -10.65
N GLU A 22 -7.82 2.40 -9.62
CA GLU A 22 -6.55 3.12 -9.82
C GLU A 22 -5.50 2.23 -10.50
N CYS A 23 -5.43 0.93 -10.18
CA CYS A 23 -4.54 0.02 -10.89
C CYS A 23 -4.86 -0.04 -12.39
N ALA A 24 -6.15 -0.08 -12.76
CA ALA A 24 -6.57 -0.03 -14.15
C ALA A 24 -6.22 1.33 -14.80
N ARG A 25 -6.45 2.44 -14.08
CA ARG A 25 -6.16 3.80 -14.54
C ARG A 25 -4.67 4.01 -14.86
N PHE A 26 -3.78 3.44 -14.05
CA PHE A 26 -2.33 3.58 -14.19
C PHE A 26 -1.67 2.48 -15.03
N ARG A 27 -2.44 1.54 -15.59
CA ARG A 27 -1.90 0.51 -16.47
C ARG A 27 -1.23 1.14 -17.69
N ASN A 28 0.08 0.92 -17.84
CA ASN A 28 0.91 1.50 -18.89
C ASN A 28 0.89 3.04 -18.93
N ARG A 29 0.68 3.69 -17.77
CA ARG A 29 0.71 5.14 -17.62
C ARG A 29 1.68 5.53 -16.52
N ASN A 30 2.24 6.72 -16.67
CA ASN A 30 3.07 7.37 -15.66
C ASN A 30 2.22 8.21 -14.72
N LEU A 31 2.80 8.60 -13.58
CA LEU A 31 2.12 9.40 -12.57
C LEU A 31 2.64 10.82 -12.57
N ARG A 32 1.70 11.77 -12.66
CA ARG A 32 1.97 13.18 -12.46
C ARG A 32 1.14 13.67 -11.29
N GLN A 33 1.81 14.20 -10.28
CA GLN A 33 1.14 14.72 -9.09
C GLN A 33 0.50 16.10 -9.37
N PRO A 34 -0.50 16.58 -8.59
CA PRO A 34 -1.32 17.76 -8.92
C PRO A 34 -0.75 19.13 -8.46
N GLY A 35 -0.24 20.02 -9.31
CA GLY A 35 0.26 21.35 -8.87
C GLY A 35 1.35 21.95 -9.76
N LYS A 36 2.01 23.02 -9.31
CA LYS A 36 3.04 23.73 -10.10
C LYS A 36 4.42 23.06 -9.98
N GLY A 37 5.14 22.90 -11.08
CA GLY A 37 6.49 22.29 -11.10
C GLY A 37 6.53 20.77 -10.91
N ARG A 38 5.41 20.09 -11.16
CA ARG A 38 5.26 18.64 -10.91
C ARG A 38 5.96 17.84 -12.02
N ARG A 39 6.78 16.89 -11.60
CA ARG A 39 7.48 15.93 -12.45
C ARG A 39 6.57 14.74 -12.81
N VAL A 40 6.87 14.08 -13.92
CA VAL A 40 6.32 12.80 -14.34
C VAL A 40 7.20 11.68 -13.76
N HIS A 41 6.57 10.78 -13.02
CA HIS A 41 7.21 9.68 -12.33
C HIS A 41 6.85 8.35 -13.01
N ALA A 42 7.83 7.43 -13.05
CA ALA A 42 7.52 6.02 -13.29
C ALA A 42 6.61 5.50 -12.16
N VAL A 43 5.74 4.54 -12.49
CA VAL A 43 4.78 3.96 -11.54
C VAL A 43 5.19 2.54 -11.21
N GLU A 44 5.07 2.19 -9.93
CA GLU A 44 5.13 0.82 -9.44
C GLU A 44 3.92 0.52 -8.55
N LEU A 45 3.55 -0.75 -8.46
CA LEU A 45 2.48 -1.20 -7.57
C LEU A 45 3.08 -1.62 -6.22
N ARG A 46 2.59 -1.02 -5.13
CA ARG A 46 3.03 -1.33 -3.76
C ARG A 46 1.87 -1.79 -2.90
N GLU A 47 2.19 -2.47 -1.81
CA GLU A 47 1.21 -2.86 -0.80
C GLU A 47 0.54 -1.66 -0.16
N TRP A 48 -0.76 -1.84 0.05
CA TRP A 48 -1.66 -0.89 0.63
C TRP A 48 -2.61 -1.64 1.59
N ILE A 49 -3.62 -0.94 2.07
CA ILE A 49 -4.54 -1.40 3.11
C ILE A 49 -5.19 -2.73 2.72
N GLY A 50 -5.23 -3.68 3.65
CA GLY A 50 -5.92 -4.97 3.46
C GLY A 50 -5.29 -5.89 2.41
N GLY A 51 -3.98 -5.80 2.19
CA GLY A 51 -3.25 -6.60 1.19
C GLY A 51 -3.49 -6.16 -0.25
N LEU A 52 -4.27 -5.10 -0.47
CA LEU A 52 -4.48 -4.50 -1.77
C LEU A 52 -3.22 -3.80 -2.26
N LYS A 53 -3.15 -3.51 -3.57
CA LYS A 53 -2.01 -2.79 -4.17
C LYS A 53 -2.43 -1.40 -4.62
N MET A 54 -1.50 -0.44 -4.57
CA MET A 54 -1.67 0.91 -5.10
C MET A 54 -0.53 1.35 -6.03
N PRO A 55 -0.83 2.08 -7.13
CA PRO A 55 0.17 2.74 -7.93
C PRO A 55 0.80 3.87 -7.13
N THR A 56 2.13 3.86 -7.07
CA THR A 56 2.93 4.87 -6.36
C THR A 56 4.10 5.29 -7.24
N PRO A 57 4.70 6.47 -7.00
CA PRO A 57 5.93 6.86 -7.69
C PRO A 57 7.06 5.85 -7.39
N ALA A 58 7.68 5.29 -8.43
CA ALA A 58 8.78 4.34 -8.28
C ALA A 58 10.01 4.92 -7.56
N CYS A 59 10.17 6.25 -7.55
CA CYS A 59 11.24 6.87 -6.75
C CYS A 59 10.94 6.91 -5.23
N HIS A 60 9.81 6.35 -4.80
CA HIS A 60 9.33 6.38 -3.41
C HIS A 60 9.20 7.78 -2.82
N GLN A 61 9.09 8.81 -3.67
CA GLN A 61 8.84 10.15 -3.18
C GLN A 61 7.53 10.16 -2.40
N PRO A 62 7.51 10.72 -1.17
CA PRO A 62 6.29 10.82 -0.39
C PRO A 62 5.18 11.46 -1.20
N VAL A 63 4.05 10.78 -1.22
CA VAL A 63 2.81 11.20 -1.86
C VAL A 63 1.81 11.36 -0.75
N ASP A 64 1.09 12.47 -0.78
CA ASP A 64 -0.04 12.65 0.11
C ASP A 64 -1.02 11.47 -0.10
N PRO A 65 -1.54 10.83 0.97
CA PRO A 65 -2.42 9.66 0.86
C PRO A 65 -3.67 9.91 0.00
N VAL A 66 -4.19 11.13 -0.02
CA VAL A 66 -5.33 11.53 -0.85
C VAL A 66 -4.91 11.64 -2.33
N SER A 67 -3.63 11.96 -2.59
CA SER A 67 -3.08 11.97 -3.94
C SER A 67 -2.92 10.56 -4.55
N LEU A 68 -2.79 9.52 -3.72
CA LEU A 68 -2.80 8.12 -4.17
C LEU A 68 -4.21 7.64 -4.55
N ALA A 69 -5.23 8.14 -3.86
CA ALA A 69 -6.64 7.79 -4.07
C ALA A 69 -7.38 8.75 -5.02
N GLY A 70 -6.70 9.23 -6.07
CA GLY A 70 -7.33 9.98 -7.16
C GLY A 70 -6.79 11.39 -7.41
N GLY A 71 -6.02 11.97 -6.47
CA GLY A 71 -5.43 13.30 -6.68
C GLY A 71 -4.30 13.34 -7.72
N SER A 72 -3.69 12.21 -8.05
CA SER A 72 -2.67 12.11 -9.11
C SER A 72 -3.29 11.91 -10.49
N GLU A 73 -2.61 12.40 -11.53
CA GLU A 73 -2.98 12.26 -12.93
C GLU A 73 -2.21 11.09 -13.57
N ALA A 74 -2.92 10.24 -14.31
CA ALA A 74 -2.35 9.17 -15.12
C ALA A 74 -2.04 9.71 -16.53
N VAL A 75 -0.75 9.76 -16.89
CA VAL A 75 -0.27 10.43 -18.10
C VAL A 75 0.55 9.49 -18.98
N THR A 76 0.65 9.81 -20.27
CA THR A 76 1.53 9.10 -21.24
C THR A 76 2.86 9.78 -21.48
N GLN A 77 3.06 10.95 -20.88
CA GLN A 77 4.29 11.73 -20.99
C GLN A 77 5.47 10.91 -20.47
N ARG A 78 6.66 11.16 -21.02
CA ARG A 78 7.89 10.52 -20.56
C ARG A 78 8.20 10.93 -19.12
N VAL A 79 8.81 10.00 -18.39
CA VAL A 79 9.33 10.26 -17.04
C VAL A 79 10.38 11.37 -17.12
N ASP A 80 10.22 12.39 -16.28
CA ASP A 80 11.15 13.53 -16.18
C ASP A 80 11.67 13.73 -14.74
N CYS A 81 11.23 12.89 -13.80
CA CYS A 81 11.76 12.85 -12.45
C CYS A 81 13.16 12.23 -12.47
N GLU A 82 14.17 13.01 -12.10
CA GLU A 82 15.57 12.58 -12.07
C GLU A 82 15.77 11.30 -11.24
N ARG A 83 15.11 11.19 -10.07
CA ARG A 83 15.20 9.98 -9.23
C ARG A 83 14.59 8.75 -9.89
N CYS A 84 13.55 8.91 -10.72
CA CYS A 84 12.99 7.80 -11.47
C CYS A 84 13.89 7.42 -12.66
N LEU A 85 14.57 8.39 -13.25
CA LEU A 85 15.49 8.16 -14.38
C LEU A 85 16.81 7.53 -13.95
N THR A 86 17.29 7.82 -12.73
CA THR A 86 18.52 7.23 -12.19
C THR A 86 18.29 5.85 -11.56
N ARG A 87 17.03 5.46 -11.34
CA ARG A 87 16.71 4.16 -10.77
C ARG A 87 16.83 3.11 -11.86
N ASP A 88 17.79 2.21 -11.72
CA ASP A 88 17.79 0.96 -12.47
C ASP A 88 16.62 0.11 -11.94
N PRO A 89 15.56 -0.14 -12.74
CA PRO A 89 14.47 -0.97 -12.27
C PRO A 89 15.01 -2.38 -12.09
N ASN A 90 15.30 -2.79 -10.85
CA ASN A 90 15.78 -4.15 -10.58
C ASN A 90 14.81 -5.17 -11.23
N PRO A 91 15.22 -5.86 -12.31
CA PRO A 91 14.33 -6.69 -13.10
C PRO A 91 13.92 -7.98 -12.37
N PHE A 92 14.51 -8.22 -11.19
CA PHE A 92 14.29 -9.40 -10.36
C PHE A 92 13.47 -9.10 -9.10
N THR A 93 12.60 -8.09 -9.11
CA THR A 93 11.55 -8.01 -8.09
C THR A 93 10.34 -8.77 -8.64
N PRO A 94 10.24 -10.10 -8.44
CA PRO A 94 9.07 -10.83 -8.85
C PRO A 94 7.84 -10.27 -8.14
N LEU A 95 6.74 -10.17 -8.87
CA LEU A 95 5.39 -9.96 -8.33
C LEU A 95 4.98 -11.21 -7.54
N THR A 96 5.66 -11.51 -6.43
CA THR A 96 5.23 -12.57 -5.54
C THR A 96 4.00 -12.07 -4.80
N VAL A 97 2.86 -12.65 -5.17
CA VAL A 97 1.68 -12.70 -4.32
C VAL A 97 2.12 -13.43 -3.04
N ILE A 98 2.44 -12.67 -2.00
CA ILE A 98 2.55 -13.24 -0.66
C ILE A 98 1.11 -13.37 -0.17
N ASP A 99 0.62 -14.60 -0.14
CA ASP A 99 -0.66 -14.92 0.48
C ASP A 99 -0.61 -14.40 1.92
N GLY A 100 -1.59 -13.60 2.32
CA GLY A 100 -1.53 -12.68 3.45
C GLY A 100 -1.27 -13.34 4.80
N GLY A 101 -0.01 -13.67 5.07
CA GLY A 101 0.48 -14.11 6.37
C GLY A 101 0.19 -13.03 7.40
N GLN A 102 -0.73 -13.34 8.31
CA GLN A 102 -1.13 -12.49 9.40
C GLN A 102 0.10 -12.10 10.23
N LEU A 103 0.32 -10.80 10.43
CA LEU A 103 1.36 -10.30 11.34
C LEU A 103 0.94 -10.66 12.77
N THR A 104 1.63 -11.61 13.38
CA THR A 104 1.50 -11.90 14.80
C THR A 104 2.16 -10.74 15.55
N LEU A 105 1.38 -9.98 16.31
CA LEU A 105 1.91 -9.02 17.27
C LEU A 105 2.06 -9.77 18.59
N ASP A 106 3.30 -10.11 18.94
CA ASP A 106 3.63 -10.62 20.25
C ASP A 106 3.55 -9.44 21.23
N PHE A 107 2.48 -9.41 22.01
CA PHE A 107 2.41 -8.55 23.19
C PHE A 107 3.03 -9.35 24.33
N ASP A 108 4.28 -9.02 24.67
CA ASP A 108 4.87 -9.43 25.95
C ASP A 108 3.93 -8.94 27.05
N THR A 109 3.20 -9.88 27.64
CA THR A 109 2.42 -9.63 28.85
C THR A 109 3.44 -9.64 29.96
N ASP A 110 3.93 -8.45 30.33
CA ASP A 110 4.68 -8.30 31.56
C ASP A 110 3.80 -8.79 32.71
N ASP A 111 4.26 -9.89 33.28
CA ASP A 111 3.76 -10.62 34.44
C ASP A 111 3.73 -9.69 35.65
N ASP A 112 2.57 -9.11 35.98
CA ASP A 112 2.33 -8.47 37.28
C ASP A 112 2.10 -9.58 38.32
N SER A 113 3.19 -10.24 38.72
CA SER A 113 3.26 -11.07 39.92
C SER A 113 3.13 -10.17 41.16
N CYS A 114 1.91 -9.82 41.56
CA CYS A 114 1.66 -9.40 42.94
C CYS A 114 1.47 -10.66 43.80
N GLY A 115 2.59 -11.13 44.36
CA GLY A 115 2.66 -12.31 45.20
C GLY A 115 1.79 -12.18 46.44
N ASP A 116 0.82 -13.09 46.53
CA ASP A 116 0.19 -13.54 47.76
C ASP A 116 1.28 -14.09 48.69
N THR A 117 1.51 -13.43 49.83
CA THR A 117 2.25 -14.04 50.95
C THR A 117 1.28 -14.23 52.10
N ALA A 118 0.96 -15.51 52.31
CA ALA A 118 0.08 -16.03 53.33
C ALA A 118 0.70 -15.97 54.75
N GLU A 119 -0.21 -15.88 55.72
CA GLU A 119 -0.13 -16.41 57.09
C GLU A 119 0.82 -15.78 58.13
N ARG A 120 0.20 -15.12 59.12
CA ARG A 120 0.31 -15.54 60.53
C ARG A 120 -0.88 -15.10 61.38
#